data_AF-A0A817GKS8-F1
#
_entry.id   AF-A0A817GKS8-F1
#
_cell.length_a   1.000
_cell.length_b   1.000
_cell.length_c   1.000
_cell.angle_alpha   90.00
_cell.angle_beta   90.00
_cell.angle_gamma   90.00
#
_symmetry.space_group_name_H-M   'P 1'
#
loop_
_entity.id
_entity.type
_entity.pdbx_description
1 polymer ?
#
loop_
_entity_poly.entity_id
_entity_poly.type
_entity_poly.pdbx_seq_one_letter_code
_entity_poly.pdbx_strand_id
1 'polypeptide(L)'
;MGVICASILLLFEEEDAFWMMCSIVEDLLPGQYYSVSLYGVQVDIHFESQDSNELNFKRNDILKILSMTDEDCWIGELNGKHGWFPAKFVQLVDERSKLYSSAGDDSVNEYISDLVRGKLATCIKAIFEHGLRKTPTVLGGICHPWLFIEEAALHAINKDFDSVYARLILCKTYRLDEDGRILTPEELLCRCIRSINYTHNLAHAQMDVKLRSFICVGLNEQVLHLWLETLCSCTDIIKKWYLPWSFLRSPCWVQIKCDLRVLQQFSFTLQQNFELPIAYRQLDVLSDVRDMLIKHHLFSWDL
;
A
#
# COMPACT_ATOMS: atom_id res chain seq x y z
N MET A 1 -20.82 -7.03 -14.47
CA MET A 1 -21.83 -5.98 -14.18
C MET A 1 -23.15 -6.55 -13.68
N GLY A 2 -23.92 -7.33 -14.46
CA GLY A 2 -25.23 -7.85 -14.02
C GLY A 2 -25.20 -8.73 -12.75
N VAL A 3 -24.17 -9.57 -12.60
CA VAL A 3 -23.97 -10.43 -11.40
C VAL A 3 -23.49 -9.64 -10.19
N ILE A 4 -22.80 -8.52 -10.43
CA ILE A 4 -22.28 -7.60 -9.39
C ILE A 4 -23.45 -6.80 -8.82
N CYS A 5 -24.30 -6.24 -9.69
CA CYS A 5 -25.55 -5.58 -9.29
C CYS A 5 -26.45 -6.52 -8.48
N ALA A 6 -26.63 -7.76 -8.93
CA ALA A 6 -27.45 -8.75 -8.24
C ALA A 6 -26.91 -9.12 -6.84
N SER A 7 -25.58 -9.22 -6.69
CA SER A 7 -24.94 -9.55 -5.41
C SER A 7 -24.97 -8.38 -4.42
N ILE A 8 -24.85 -7.15 -4.90
CA ILE A 8 -24.89 -5.94 -4.07
C ILE A 8 -26.34 -5.64 -3.64
N LEU A 9 -27.32 -5.81 -4.54
CA LEU A 9 -28.76 -5.67 -4.23
C LEU A 9 -29.29 -6.73 -3.26
N LEU A 10 -28.55 -7.82 -3.05
CA LEU A 10 -28.85 -8.82 -2.02
C LEU A 10 -28.38 -8.39 -0.61
N LEU A 11 -27.54 -7.35 -0.51
CA LEU A 11 -26.81 -6.97 0.70
C LEU A 11 -27.05 -5.53 1.15
N PHE A 12 -27.50 -4.66 0.25
CA PHE A 12 -27.72 -3.23 0.49
C PHE A 12 -29.07 -2.78 -0.07
N GLU A 13 -29.62 -1.68 0.44
CA GLU A 13 -30.79 -1.03 -0.15
C GLU A 13 -30.46 -0.54 -1.56
N GLU A 14 -31.47 -0.46 -2.43
CA GLU A 14 -31.31 -0.22 -3.87
C GLU A 14 -30.51 1.05 -4.20
N GLU A 15 -30.64 2.08 -3.36
CA GLU A 15 -29.93 3.36 -3.49
C GLU A 15 -28.43 3.21 -3.14
N ASP A 16 -28.09 2.51 -2.05
CA ASP A 16 -26.71 2.24 -1.66
C ASP A 16 -26.00 1.34 -2.67
N ALA A 17 -26.70 0.31 -3.15
CA ALA A 17 -26.21 -0.59 -4.19
C ALA A 17 -25.88 0.16 -5.49
N PHE A 18 -26.74 1.11 -5.85
CA PHE A 18 -26.56 1.99 -7.01
C PHE A 18 -25.34 2.89 -6.86
N TRP A 19 -25.18 3.59 -5.72
CA TRP A 19 -24.02 4.45 -5.49
C TRP A 19 -22.69 3.67 -5.40
N MET A 20 -22.74 2.44 -4.90
CA MET A 20 -21.57 1.55 -4.87
C MET A 20 -21.18 1.09 -6.28
N MET A 21 -22.17 0.76 -7.11
CA MET A 21 -21.94 0.42 -8.53
C MET A 21 -21.44 1.61 -9.34
N CYS A 22 -21.99 2.81 -9.14
CA CYS A 22 -21.50 4.04 -9.78
C CYS A 22 -20.07 4.38 -9.33
N SER A 23 -19.75 4.26 -8.03
CA SER A 23 -18.37 4.46 -7.56
C SER A 23 -17.38 3.45 -8.14
N ILE A 24 -17.77 2.19 -8.33
CA ILE A 24 -16.89 1.17 -8.93
C ILE A 24 -16.68 1.42 -10.44
N VAL A 25 -17.71 1.87 -11.15
CA VAL A 25 -17.71 1.97 -12.61
C VAL A 25 -17.24 3.32 -13.11
N GLU A 26 -17.68 4.40 -12.48
CA GLU A 26 -17.41 5.77 -12.92
C GLU A 26 -16.19 6.36 -12.21
N ASP A 27 -15.97 6.03 -10.93
CA ASP A 27 -14.89 6.63 -10.13
C ASP A 27 -13.61 5.78 -10.07
N LEU A 28 -13.74 4.46 -9.95
CA LEU A 28 -12.59 3.52 -9.90
C LEU A 28 -12.13 3.02 -11.28
N LEU A 29 -13.00 3.13 -12.30
CA LEU A 29 -12.73 2.62 -13.66
C LEU A 29 -13.06 3.63 -14.78
N PRO A 30 -12.73 4.94 -14.71
CA PRO A 30 -12.97 5.80 -15.87
C PRO A 30 -12.07 5.35 -17.03
N GLY A 31 -12.65 5.29 -18.24
CA GLY A 31 -12.00 4.80 -19.46
C GLY A 31 -10.76 5.59 -19.92
N GLN A 32 -10.32 6.59 -19.16
CA GLN A 32 -9.10 7.36 -19.39
C GLN A 32 -7.85 6.74 -18.75
N TYR A 33 -8.00 5.73 -17.87
CA TYR A 33 -6.87 5.00 -17.25
C TYR A 33 -6.11 4.05 -18.21
N TYR A 34 -6.52 3.96 -19.48
CA TYR A 34 -5.84 3.16 -20.51
C TYR A 34 -4.74 3.96 -21.26
N SER A 35 -3.91 4.71 -20.53
CA SER A 35 -2.70 5.31 -21.12
C SER A 35 -1.47 4.49 -20.74
N VAL A 36 -1.08 3.58 -21.64
CA VAL A 36 0.20 2.86 -21.58
C VAL A 36 1.31 3.81 -22.03
N SER A 37 1.96 4.51 -21.10
CA SER A 37 3.27 5.15 -21.29
C SER A 37 3.84 5.59 -19.95
N LEU A 38 4.99 5.04 -19.58
CA LEU A 38 5.42 4.94 -18.20
C LEU A 38 6.88 5.29 -17.97
N TYR A 39 7.16 5.52 -16.68
CA TYR A 39 8.37 5.97 -15.98
C TYR A 39 8.28 7.44 -15.57
N GLY A 40 7.78 7.68 -14.36
CA GLY A 40 7.80 8.96 -13.68
C GLY A 40 9.07 9.06 -12.83
N VAL A 41 9.81 10.16 -12.91
CA VAL A 41 10.96 10.41 -12.02
C VAL A 41 10.70 11.70 -11.27
N GLN A 42 10.83 11.65 -9.93
CA GLN A 42 10.64 12.82 -9.08
C GLN A 42 11.94 13.61 -9.04
N VAL A 43 11.84 14.89 -9.32
CA VAL A 43 12.99 15.78 -9.28
C VAL A 43 13.39 16.04 -7.82
N ASP A 44 14.62 15.71 -7.45
CA ASP A 44 15.16 16.04 -6.13
C ASP A 44 15.80 17.43 -6.12
N ILE A 45 16.33 17.88 -7.27
CA ILE A 45 17.07 19.15 -7.40
C ILE A 45 16.55 19.94 -8.62
N HIS A 46 16.27 21.22 -8.40
CA HIS A 46 15.92 22.18 -9.46
C HIS A 46 16.99 22.23 -10.55
N PHE A 47 16.57 22.12 -11.82
CA PHE A 47 17.43 22.20 -12.98
C PHE A 47 16.92 23.24 -13.97
N GLU A 48 17.75 24.25 -14.21
CA GLU A 48 17.51 25.31 -15.20
C GLU A 48 18.72 25.42 -16.13
N SER A 49 18.45 25.28 -17.41
CA SER A 49 19.40 25.40 -18.51
C SER A 49 18.90 26.40 -19.54
N GLN A 50 19.87 27.04 -20.21
CA GLN A 50 19.64 27.98 -21.30
C GLN A 50 19.59 27.29 -22.67
N ASP A 51 19.92 25.99 -22.75
CA ASP A 51 19.79 25.21 -23.99
C ASP A 51 18.32 24.82 -24.22
N SER A 52 17.80 25.09 -25.42
CA SER A 52 16.43 24.74 -25.82
C SER A 52 16.19 23.24 -25.92
N ASN A 53 17.25 22.43 -26.00
CA ASN A 53 17.16 20.98 -26.09
C ASN A 53 17.15 20.27 -24.71
N GLU A 54 17.43 21.02 -23.64
CA GLU A 54 17.43 20.52 -22.26
C GLU A 54 16.06 20.68 -21.60
N LEU A 55 15.67 19.69 -20.79
CA LEU A 55 14.40 19.71 -20.07
C LEU A 55 14.55 20.41 -18.73
N ASN A 56 13.95 21.58 -18.60
CA ASN A 56 13.92 22.34 -17.34
C ASN A 56 12.84 21.84 -16.39
N PHE A 57 13.18 21.70 -15.11
CA PHE A 57 12.26 21.21 -14.09
C PHE A 57 12.61 21.70 -12.69
N LYS A 58 11.61 21.71 -11.81
CA LYS A 58 11.70 22.13 -10.41
C LYS A 58 11.65 20.94 -9.50
N ARG A 59 12.20 21.11 -8.29
CA ARG A 59 12.10 20.11 -7.22
C ARG A 59 10.63 19.69 -7.03
N ASN A 60 10.42 18.39 -6.93
CA ASN A 60 9.13 17.69 -6.86
C ASN A 60 8.31 17.63 -8.16
N ASP A 61 8.84 18.10 -9.30
CA ASP A 61 8.21 17.79 -10.58
C ASP A 61 8.29 16.29 -10.86
N ILE A 62 7.27 15.76 -11.53
CA ILE A 62 7.25 14.39 -12.03
C ILE A 62 7.50 14.39 -13.53
N LEU A 63 8.64 13.85 -13.93
CA LEU A 63 9.08 13.77 -15.32
C LEU A 63 8.68 12.43 -15.93
N LYS A 64 8.10 12.41 -17.12
CA LYS A 64 7.91 11.17 -17.88
C LYS A 64 9.18 10.82 -18.64
N ILE A 65 9.74 9.63 -18.46
CA ILE A 65 10.93 9.19 -19.16
C ILE A 65 10.55 8.58 -20.50
N LEU A 66 11.27 9.03 -21.53
CA LEU A 66 11.15 8.55 -22.90
C LEU A 66 12.34 7.65 -23.30
N SER A 67 13.53 7.86 -22.71
CA SER A 67 14.70 7.01 -22.93
C SER A 67 15.70 7.08 -21.76
N MET A 68 16.26 5.92 -21.40
CA MET A 68 17.36 5.74 -20.43
C MET A 68 18.54 5.00 -21.08
N THR A 69 18.73 5.14 -22.39
CA THR A 69 19.80 4.42 -23.12
C THR A 69 21.21 4.82 -22.69
N ASP A 70 21.36 5.97 -22.03
CA ASP A 70 22.60 6.50 -21.48
C ASP A 70 22.46 6.60 -19.95
N GLU A 71 23.48 6.18 -19.21
CA GLU A 71 23.44 6.09 -17.74
C GLU A 71 23.43 7.47 -17.06
N ASP A 72 24.03 8.48 -17.69
CA ASP A 72 24.20 9.82 -17.13
C ASP A 72 23.19 10.83 -17.69
N CYS A 73 22.60 10.54 -18.85
CA CYS A 73 21.75 11.48 -19.60
C CYS A 73 20.45 10.81 -20.09
N TRP A 74 19.31 11.19 -19.49
CA TRP A 74 18.00 10.64 -19.86
C TRP A 74 17.20 11.61 -20.72
N ILE A 75 16.26 11.08 -21.49
CA ILE A 75 15.30 11.87 -22.28
C ILE A 75 13.95 11.77 -21.59
N GLY A 76 13.29 12.90 -21.35
CA GLY A 76 11.96 12.91 -20.78
C GLY A 76 11.03 13.99 -21.30
N GLU A 77 9.85 14.03 -20.71
CA GLU A 77 8.74 14.90 -21.02
C GLU A 77 8.20 15.53 -19.73
N LEU A 78 8.02 16.86 -19.75
CA LEU A 78 7.33 17.60 -18.71
C LEU A 78 6.41 18.65 -19.36
N ASN A 79 5.12 18.63 -19.03
CA ASN A 79 4.13 19.58 -19.56
C ASN A 79 4.15 19.69 -21.11
N GLY A 80 4.31 18.55 -21.80
CA GLY A 80 4.37 18.48 -23.27
C GLY A 80 5.68 18.99 -23.89
N LYS A 81 6.67 19.39 -23.09
CA LYS A 81 8.03 19.71 -23.55
C LYS A 81 8.91 18.48 -23.43
N HIS A 82 9.68 18.21 -24.48
CA HIS A 82 10.66 17.13 -24.53
C HIS A 82 12.07 17.69 -24.44
N GLY A 83 12.94 16.97 -23.75
CA GLY A 83 14.35 17.34 -23.66
C GLY A 83 15.16 16.30 -22.91
N TRP A 84 16.48 16.42 -23.01
CA TRP A 84 17.39 15.60 -22.21
C TRP A 84 17.69 16.27 -20.87
N PHE A 85 18.07 15.47 -19.88
CA PHE A 85 18.51 15.97 -18.59
C PHE A 85 19.43 14.97 -17.86
N PRO A 86 20.26 15.44 -16.91
CA PRO A 86 21.14 14.56 -16.15
C PRO A 86 20.37 13.65 -15.18
N ALA A 87 20.60 12.34 -15.26
CA ALA A 87 19.93 11.32 -14.43
C ALA A 87 20.09 11.57 -12.92
N LYS A 88 21.21 12.17 -12.50
CA LYS A 88 21.52 12.45 -11.08
C LYS A 88 20.58 13.46 -10.37
N PHE A 89 19.76 14.20 -11.11
CA PHE A 89 18.87 15.22 -10.52
C PHE A 89 17.48 14.69 -10.20
N VAL A 90 17.26 13.42 -10.49
CA VAL A 90 15.95 12.81 -10.51
C VAL A 90 16.02 11.46 -9.80
N GLN A 91 15.02 11.13 -9.00
CA GLN A 91 14.90 9.84 -8.32
C GLN A 91 13.74 9.05 -8.91
N LEU A 92 14.01 7.81 -9.35
CA LEU A 92 12.96 6.93 -9.89
C LEU A 92 11.86 6.80 -8.83
N VAL A 93 10.63 7.13 -9.22
CA VAL A 93 9.49 7.10 -8.27
C VAL A 93 9.13 5.65 -7.91
N ASP A 94 9.62 4.67 -8.67
CA ASP A 94 9.53 3.26 -8.29
C ASP A 94 10.65 2.42 -8.89
N GLU A 95 11.55 1.90 -8.04
CA GLU A 95 12.59 0.93 -8.40
C GLU A 95 12.02 -0.48 -8.70
N ARG A 96 10.76 -0.77 -8.31
CA ARG A 96 10.15 -2.10 -8.48
C ARG A 96 9.50 -2.35 -9.85
N SER A 97 9.83 -1.55 -10.86
CA SER A 97 9.21 -1.64 -12.20
C SER A 97 7.69 -1.42 -12.21
N LYS A 98 7.08 -0.91 -11.13
CA LYS A 98 5.66 -0.59 -11.14
C LYS A 98 5.45 0.75 -11.83
N LEU A 99 4.30 0.83 -12.44
CA LEU A 99 4.02 1.80 -13.46
C LEU A 99 3.45 3.08 -12.83
N TYR A 100 4.29 4.05 -12.43
CA TYR A 100 3.82 5.29 -11.76
C TYR A 100 2.60 5.92 -12.45
N SER A 101 1.60 6.28 -11.65
CA SER A 101 0.41 7.01 -12.09
C SER A 101 0.09 8.12 -11.09
N SER A 102 0.06 9.37 -11.55
CA SER A 102 -0.33 10.52 -10.74
C SER A 102 -1.77 10.41 -10.21
N ALA A 103 -2.62 9.65 -10.90
CA ALA A 103 -3.99 9.41 -10.48
C ALA A 103 -4.09 8.47 -9.27
N GLY A 104 -3.05 7.65 -9.00
CA GLY A 104 -2.93 6.75 -7.85
C GLY A 104 -2.09 7.29 -6.70
N ASP A 105 -1.59 8.52 -6.80
CA ASP A 105 -0.68 9.16 -5.85
C ASP A 105 -1.47 10.12 -4.94
N ASP A 106 -1.52 9.85 -3.63
CA ASP A 106 -2.31 10.66 -2.68
C ASP A 106 -1.67 12.01 -2.33
N SER A 107 -0.43 12.26 -2.76
CA SER A 107 0.21 13.57 -2.68
C SER A 107 -0.12 14.49 -3.86
N VAL A 108 -0.55 13.91 -5.00
CA VAL A 108 -0.89 14.62 -6.23
C VAL A 108 -2.40 14.70 -6.43
N ASN A 109 -3.11 13.59 -6.18
CA ASN A 109 -4.55 13.47 -6.37
C ASN A 109 -5.25 13.18 -5.04
N GLU A 110 -5.68 14.21 -4.31
CA GLU A 110 -6.34 14.05 -3.01
C GLU A 110 -7.61 13.17 -3.08
N TYR A 111 -8.27 13.08 -4.24
CA TYR A 111 -9.45 12.25 -4.44
C TYR A 111 -9.16 10.75 -4.22
N ILE A 112 -7.96 10.28 -4.55
CA ILE A 112 -7.59 8.87 -4.32
C ILE A 112 -7.56 8.53 -2.84
N SER A 113 -7.26 9.52 -1.98
CA SER A 113 -7.27 9.36 -0.53
C SER A 113 -8.68 9.07 -0.02
N ASP A 114 -9.70 9.79 -0.50
CA ASP A 114 -11.10 9.54 -0.15
C ASP A 114 -11.59 8.18 -0.67
N LEU A 115 -11.26 7.85 -1.93
CA LEU A 115 -11.62 6.53 -2.49
C LEU A 115 -11.04 5.37 -1.68
N VAL A 116 -9.75 5.44 -1.33
CA VAL A 116 -9.08 4.34 -0.64
C VAL A 116 -9.40 4.34 0.86
N ARG A 117 -9.19 5.46 1.56
CA ARG A 117 -9.31 5.54 3.02
C ARG A 117 -10.74 5.77 3.49
N GLY A 118 -11.55 6.48 2.71
CA GLY A 118 -12.95 6.76 3.00
C GLY A 118 -13.84 5.61 2.57
N LYS A 119 -13.82 5.24 1.28
CA LYS A 119 -14.75 4.24 0.72
C LYS A 119 -14.23 2.81 0.89
N LEU A 120 -13.13 2.45 0.21
CA LEU A 120 -12.64 1.07 0.16
C LEU A 120 -12.32 0.52 1.56
N ALA A 121 -11.64 1.31 2.39
CA ALA A 121 -11.29 0.87 3.72
C ALA A 121 -12.50 0.67 4.64
N THR A 122 -13.54 1.48 4.51
CA THR A 122 -14.80 1.29 5.24
C THR A 122 -15.47 -0.02 4.83
N CYS A 123 -15.50 -0.33 3.53
CA CYS A 123 -16.04 -1.60 3.04
C CYS A 123 -15.25 -2.81 3.55
N ILE A 124 -13.91 -2.76 3.47
CA ILE A 124 -13.04 -3.82 3.97
C ILE A 124 -13.19 -3.99 5.48
N LYS A 125 -13.28 -2.89 6.23
CA LYS A 125 -13.54 -2.91 7.68
C LYS A 125 -14.87 -3.60 7.99
N ALA A 126 -15.95 -3.26 7.29
CA ALA A 126 -17.26 -3.88 7.51
C ALA A 126 -17.21 -5.42 7.31
N ILE A 127 -16.44 -5.89 6.33
CA ILE A 127 -16.22 -7.33 6.10
C ILE A 127 -15.53 -7.99 7.31
N PHE A 128 -14.48 -7.37 7.85
CA PHE A 128 -13.78 -7.87 9.04
C PHE A 128 -14.57 -7.66 10.36
N GLU A 129 -15.55 -6.76 10.40
CA GLU A 129 -16.40 -6.59 11.58
C GLU A 129 -17.58 -7.57 11.58
N HIS A 130 -17.98 -8.08 10.41
CA HIS A 130 -19.13 -8.97 10.27
C HIS A 130 -18.93 -10.31 10.98
N GLY A 131 -19.56 -10.44 12.15
CA GLY A 131 -19.49 -11.63 12.99
C GLY A 131 -18.22 -11.75 13.82
N LEU A 132 -17.50 -10.65 14.01
CA LEU A 132 -16.39 -10.58 14.96
C LEU A 132 -16.91 -10.81 16.39
N ARG A 133 -16.28 -11.73 17.13
CA ARG A 133 -16.68 -12.07 18.51
C ARG A 133 -16.30 -10.93 19.44
N LYS A 134 -17.31 -10.25 19.99
CA LYS A 134 -17.11 -9.40 21.17
C LYS A 134 -16.73 -10.31 22.34
N THR A 135 -15.55 -10.13 22.90
CA THR A 135 -15.05 -10.95 24.02
C THR A 135 -16.03 -10.87 25.22
N PRO A 136 -16.58 -12.00 25.69
CA PRO A 136 -17.38 -12.02 26.91
C PRO A 136 -16.42 -12.19 28.10
N THR A 137 -15.66 -11.15 28.43
CA THR A 137 -14.88 -11.11 29.68
C THR A 137 -15.41 -9.98 30.55
N VAL A 138 -15.51 -10.26 31.86
CA VAL A 138 -15.99 -9.37 32.92
C VAL A 138 -15.25 -8.01 32.96
N LEU A 139 -14.12 -7.88 32.26
CA LEU A 139 -13.28 -6.68 32.15
C LEU A 139 -13.33 -5.95 30.79
N GLY A 140 -14.19 -6.37 29.84
CA GLY A 140 -14.45 -5.60 28.60
C GLY A 140 -13.24 -5.40 27.68
N GLY A 141 -12.62 -6.50 27.22
CA GLY A 141 -11.50 -6.43 26.27
C GLY A 141 -11.86 -5.77 24.94
N ILE A 142 -10.93 -4.99 24.38
CA ILE A 142 -11.06 -4.34 23.07
C ILE A 142 -11.11 -5.42 21.98
N CYS A 143 -12.12 -5.32 21.11
CA CYS A 143 -12.30 -6.23 19.99
C CYS A 143 -12.30 -5.43 18.69
N HIS A 144 -11.31 -5.67 17.84
CA HIS A 144 -11.11 -4.91 16.60
C HIS A 144 -10.48 -5.79 15.52
N PRO A 145 -10.85 -5.64 14.23
CA PRO A 145 -10.24 -6.34 13.10
C PRO A 145 -8.71 -6.41 13.10
N TRP A 146 -8.07 -5.31 13.48
CA TRP A 146 -6.60 -5.19 13.54
C TRP A 146 -5.94 -6.29 14.39
N LEU A 147 -6.51 -6.62 15.56
CA LEU A 147 -5.93 -7.63 16.44
C LEU A 147 -6.01 -9.04 15.81
N PHE A 148 -7.09 -9.33 15.08
CA PHE A 148 -7.19 -10.55 14.30
C PHE A 148 -6.14 -10.58 13.18
N ILE A 149 -5.95 -9.47 12.46
CA ILE A 149 -4.97 -9.36 11.37
C ILE A 149 -3.55 -9.62 11.87
N GLU A 150 -3.19 -9.06 13.03
CA GLU A 150 -1.90 -9.30 13.68
C GLU A 150 -1.67 -10.79 13.99
N GLU A 151 -2.65 -11.44 14.62
CA GLU A 151 -2.55 -12.85 14.98
C GLU A 151 -2.52 -13.76 13.74
N ALA A 152 -3.36 -13.48 12.74
CA ALA A 152 -3.44 -14.26 11.52
C ALA A 152 -2.17 -14.16 10.68
N ALA A 153 -1.56 -12.98 10.58
CA ALA A 153 -0.30 -12.79 9.86
C ALA A 153 0.88 -13.48 10.56
N LEU A 154 0.94 -13.43 11.89
CA LEU A 154 1.94 -14.17 12.66
C LEU A 154 1.78 -15.68 12.46
N HIS A 155 0.55 -16.16 12.45
CA HIS A 155 0.24 -17.57 12.21
C HIS A 155 0.67 -18.03 10.81
N ALA A 156 0.46 -17.20 9.78
CA ALA A 156 0.78 -17.53 8.39
C ALA A 156 2.27 -17.87 8.16
N ILE A 157 3.17 -17.30 8.95
CA ILE A 157 4.63 -17.53 8.84
C ILE A 157 5.20 -18.50 9.89
N ASN A 158 4.35 -19.09 10.75
CA ASN A 158 4.81 -19.76 11.97
C ASN A 158 5.60 -21.06 11.72
N LYS A 159 5.44 -21.71 10.56
CA LYS A 159 6.19 -22.93 10.24
C LYS A 159 7.68 -22.67 9.95
N ASP A 160 8.04 -21.43 9.60
CA ASP A 160 9.38 -21.04 9.13
C ASP A 160 9.86 -19.74 9.80
N PHE A 161 9.42 -19.47 11.03
CA PHE A 161 9.57 -18.15 11.69
C PHE A 161 11.01 -17.60 11.67
N ASP A 162 12.01 -18.42 12.04
CA ASP A 162 13.41 -18.00 12.10
C ASP A 162 13.99 -17.69 10.71
N SER A 163 13.62 -18.48 9.70
CA SER A 163 14.05 -18.27 8.31
C SER A 163 13.41 -17.02 7.71
N VAL A 164 12.12 -16.81 7.95
CA VAL A 164 11.36 -15.63 7.53
C VAL A 164 11.93 -14.38 8.19
N TYR A 165 12.19 -14.43 9.50
CA TYR A 165 12.74 -13.29 10.24
C TYR A 165 14.13 -12.91 9.71
N ALA A 166 15.01 -13.88 9.52
CA ALA A 166 16.32 -13.65 8.92
C ALA A 166 16.22 -13.04 7.52
N ARG A 167 15.30 -13.53 6.66
CA ARG A 167 15.11 -13.01 5.30
C ARG A 167 14.56 -11.59 5.30
N LEU A 168 13.63 -11.26 6.18
CA LEU A 168 13.10 -9.90 6.31
C LEU A 168 14.17 -8.91 6.78
N ILE A 169 15.02 -9.30 7.74
CA ILE A 169 16.16 -8.49 8.16
C ILE A 169 17.13 -8.29 7.01
N LEU A 170 17.50 -9.37 6.31
CA LEU A 170 18.43 -9.29 5.18
C LEU A 170 17.88 -8.43 4.05
N CYS A 171 16.61 -8.58 3.67
CA CYS A 171 15.96 -7.73 2.67
C CYS A 171 16.02 -6.27 3.07
N LYS A 172 15.65 -5.94 4.31
CA LYS A 172 15.73 -4.55 4.80
C LYS A 172 17.17 -4.02 4.81
N THR A 173 18.13 -4.82 5.28
CA THR A 173 19.53 -4.41 5.47
C THR A 173 20.25 -4.17 4.15
N TYR A 174 19.95 -5.00 3.15
CA TYR A 174 20.63 -4.98 1.84
C TYR A 174 19.74 -4.45 0.72
N ARG A 175 18.53 -3.95 1.02
CA ARG A 175 17.52 -3.48 0.07
C ARG A 175 17.20 -4.49 -1.04
N LEU A 176 17.23 -5.78 -0.70
CA LEU A 176 17.07 -6.84 -1.69
C LEU A 176 15.64 -6.86 -2.28
N ASP A 177 14.67 -6.25 -1.60
CA ASP A 177 13.29 -6.15 -2.04
C ASP A 177 13.02 -5.17 -3.20
N GLU A 178 14.06 -4.53 -3.73
CA GLU A 178 14.02 -3.76 -4.98
C GLU A 178 13.79 -4.70 -6.21
N ASP A 179 14.17 -5.98 -6.12
CA ASP A 179 14.05 -6.96 -7.23
C ASP A 179 12.66 -7.63 -7.37
N GLY A 180 11.65 -7.20 -6.60
CA GLY A 180 10.23 -7.58 -6.76
C GLY A 180 9.86 -9.08 -6.59
N ARG A 181 10.84 -9.97 -6.36
CA ARG A 181 10.65 -11.45 -6.37
C ARG A 181 11.15 -12.16 -5.12
N ILE A 182 11.54 -11.42 -4.08
CA ILE A 182 12.29 -12.02 -2.95
C ILE A 182 11.40 -12.47 -1.79
N LEU A 183 10.28 -11.77 -1.55
CA LEU A 183 9.40 -12.05 -0.42
C LEU A 183 8.05 -12.60 -0.89
N THR A 184 7.54 -13.60 -0.17
CA THR A 184 6.19 -14.14 -0.38
C THR A 184 5.12 -13.14 0.08
N PRO A 185 3.86 -13.26 -0.38
CA PRO A 185 2.76 -12.42 0.12
C PRO A 185 2.61 -12.45 1.65
N GLU A 186 2.82 -13.60 2.28
CA GLU A 186 2.80 -13.80 3.74
C GLU A 186 3.92 -13.02 4.45
N GLU A 187 5.12 -13.00 3.84
CA GLU A 187 6.27 -12.27 4.37
C GLU A 187 6.08 -10.77 4.22
N LEU A 188 5.55 -10.33 3.07
CA LEU A 188 5.16 -8.93 2.84
C LEU A 188 4.08 -8.48 3.83
N LEU A 189 3.09 -9.33 4.10
CA LEU A 189 2.05 -9.10 5.09
C LEU A 189 2.65 -8.88 6.48
N CYS A 190 3.55 -9.78 6.89
CA CYS A 190 4.20 -9.69 8.18
C CYS A 190 5.09 -8.44 8.31
N ARG A 191 5.84 -8.10 7.24
CA ARG A 191 6.63 -6.87 7.16
C ARG A 191 5.76 -5.62 7.31
N CYS A 192 4.65 -5.57 6.58
CA CYS A 192 3.70 -4.47 6.62
C CYS A 192 3.14 -4.26 8.04
N ILE A 193 2.63 -5.32 8.67
CA ILE A 193 2.04 -5.23 10.01
C ILE A 193 3.08 -4.78 11.05
N ARG A 194 4.32 -5.29 10.97
CA ARG A 194 5.41 -4.84 11.86
C ARG A 194 5.75 -3.37 11.66
N SER A 195 5.87 -2.92 10.41
CA SER A 195 6.12 -1.51 10.07
C SER A 195 5.02 -0.60 10.64
N ILE A 196 3.76 -0.92 10.34
CA ILE A 196 2.60 -0.15 10.82
C ILE A 196 2.58 -0.14 12.35
N ASN A 197 2.76 -1.28 13.00
CA ASN A 197 2.78 -1.32 14.45
C ASN A 197 3.90 -0.49 15.05
N TYR A 198 5.09 -0.50 14.47
CA TYR A 198 6.18 0.33 14.95
C TYR A 198 5.83 1.82 14.87
N THR A 199 5.48 2.32 13.69
CA THR A 199 5.22 3.75 13.46
C THR A 199 3.94 4.23 14.16
N HIS A 200 2.86 3.46 14.10
CA HIS A 200 1.56 3.86 14.60
C HIS A 200 1.45 3.72 16.13
N ASN A 201 2.15 2.75 16.74
CA ASN A 201 2.18 2.68 18.22
C ASN A 201 2.96 3.85 18.81
N LEU A 202 4.08 4.25 18.18
CA LEU A 202 4.84 5.43 18.60
C LEU A 202 4.00 6.71 18.53
N ALA A 203 3.11 6.80 17.54
CA ALA A 203 2.18 7.91 17.37
C ALA A 203 0.87 7.76 18.19
N HIS A 204 0.72 6.70 19.00
CA HIS A 204 -0.52 6.37 19.72
C HIS A 204 -1.78 6.34 18.83
N ALA A 205 -1.62 5.90 17.58
CA ALA A 205 -2.71 5.90 16.61
C ALA A 205 -3.77 4.82 16.92
N GLN A 206 -5.01 5.12 16.58
CA GLN A 206 -6.13 4.19 16.72
C GLN A 206 -6.00 3.01 15.73
N MET A 207 -6.63 1.89 16.07
CA MET A 207 -6.57 0.68 15.22
C MET A 207 -7.21 0.87 13.84
N ASP A 208 -8.20 1.75 13.71
CA ASP A 208 -8.78 2.15 12.41
C ASP A 208 -7.79 2.88 11.51
N VAL A 209 -6.86 3.64 12.10
CA VAL A 209 -5.77 4.28 11.35
C VAL A 209 -4.83 3.21 10.83
N LYS A 210 -4.45 2.25 11.68
CA LYS A 210 -3.61 1.12 11.27
C LYS A 210 -4.24 0.30 10.14
N LEU A 211 -5.54 0.02 10.23
CA LEU A 211 -6.27 -0.73 9.21
C LEU A 211 -6.27 -0.01 7.86
N ARG A 212 -6.47 1.31 7.85
CA ARG A 212 -6.39 2.12 6.62
C ARG A 212 -4.99 2.14 6.04
N SER A 213 -3.97 2.33 6.87
CA SER A 213 -2.56 2.26 6.44
C SER A 213 -2.21 0.89 5.85
N PHE A 214 -2.72 -0.19 6.43
CA PHE A 214 -2.55 -1.54 5.90
C PHE A 214 -3.13 -1.71 4.50
N ILE A 215 -4.33 -1.17 4.26
CA ILE A 215 -4.97 -1.20 2.94
C ILE A 215 -4.15 -0.40 1.93
N CYS A 216 -3.68 0.80 2.30
CA CYS A 216 -2.81 1.61 1.45
C CYS A 216 -1.52 0.87 1.07
N VAL A 217 -0.83 0.26 2.03
CA VAL A 217 0.39 -0.50 1.75
C VAL A 217 0.08 -1.71 0.87
N GLY A 218 -1.04 -2.41 1.09
CA GLY A 218 -1.43 -3.56 0.27
C GLY A 218 -1.74 -3.18 -1.18
N LEU A 219 -2.27 -1.98 -1.42
CA LEU A 219 -2.48 -1.43 -2.76
C LEU A 219 -1.17 -0.99 -3.42
N ASN A 220 -0.31 -0.27 -2.70
CA ASN A 220 1.03 0.09 -3.17
C ASN A 220 1.82 -1.17 -3.54
N GLU A 221 1.69 -2.24 -2.75
CA GLU A 221 2.32 -3.53 -3.00
C GLU A 221 1.59 -4.40 -4.03
N GLN A 222 0.40 -4.00 -4.49
CA GLN A 222 -0.44 -4.73 -5.44
C GLN A 222 -0.82 -6.16 -5.00
N VAL A 223 -0.73 -6.45 -3.69
CA VAL A 223 -0.96 -7.77 -3.09
C VAL A 223 -2.12 -7.79 -2.10
N LEU A 224 -2.92 -6.72 -1.99
CA LEU A 224 -4.05 -6.65 -1.05
C LEU A 224 -5.00 -7.85 -1.14
N HIS A 225 -5.25 -8.34 -2.36
CA HIS A 225 -6.07 -9.52 -2.61
C HIS A 225 -5.43 -10.82 -2.07
N LEU A 226 -4.11 -10.96 -2.18
CA LEU A 226 -3.35 -12.08 -1.61
C LEU A 226 -3.32 -12.00 -0.09
N TRP A 227 -3.20 -10.81 0.49
CA TRP A 227 -3.29 -10.64 1.94
C TRP A 227 -4.67 -11.01 2.47
N LEU A 228 -5.75 -10.65 1.77
CA LEU A 228 -7.10 -11.11 2.13
C LEU A 228 -7.18 -12.64 2.08
N GLU A 229 -6.61 -13.28 1.06
CA GLU A 229 -6.53 -14.74 0.96
C GLU A 229 -5.78 -15.37 2.14
N THR A 230 -4.58 -14.87 2.45
CA THR A 230 -3.79 -15.36 3.57
C THR A 230 -4.58 -15.26 4.88
N LEU A 231 -5.20 -14.11 5.14
CA LEU A 231 -6.01 -13.88 6.35
C LEU A 231 -7.24 -14.81 6.41
N CYS A 232 -7.96 -14.98 5.30
CA CYS A 232 -9.15 -15.82 5.21
C CYS A 232 -8.83 -17.34 5.19
N SER A 233 -7.59 -17.71 4.88
CA SER A 233 -7.12 -19.09 4.88
C SER A 233 -6.72 -19.59 6.28
N CYS A 234 -6.53 -18.69 7.25
CA CYS A 234 -6.20 -19.01 8.64
C CYS A 234 -7.43 -19.53 9.42
N THR A 235 -7.96 -20.70 9.05
CA THR A 235 -9.25 -21.19 9.57
C THR A 235 -9.31 -21.34 11.09
N ASP A 236 -8.19 -21.69 11.72
CA ASP A 236 -8.14 -21.88 13.18
C ASP A 236 -8.20 -20.54 13.91
N ILE A 237 -7.51 -19.53 13.39
CA ILE A 237 -7.57 -18.16 13.91
C ILE A 237 -8.96 -17.57 13.67
N ILE A 238 -9.57 -17.78 12.49
CA ILE A 238 -10.93 -17.30 12.21
C ILE A 238 -11.95 -17.93 13.18
N LYS A 239 -11.87 -19.23 13.47
CA LYS A 239 -12.78 -19.89 14.42
C LYS A 239 -12.66 -19.30 15.84
N LYS A 240 -11.46 -18.89 16.24
CA LYS A 240 -11.17 -18.21 17.52
C LYS A 240 -11.79 -16.82 17.56
N TRP A 241 -11.65 -16.03 16.50
CA TRP A 241 -12.04 -14.61 16.47
C TRP A 241 -13.48 -14.36 16.01
N TYR A 242 -14.08 -15.26 15.24
CA TYR A 242 -15.36 -15.01 14.56
C TYR A 242 -16.44 -16.05 14.88
N LEU A 243 -17.68 -15.57 14.89
CA LEU A 243 -18.89 -16.37 15.06
C LEU A 243 -19.17 -17.19 13.79
N PRO A 244 -19.90 -18.32 13.89
CA PRO A 244 -20.18 -19.20 12.73
C PRO A 244 -20.82 -18.52 11.52
N TRP A 245 -21.63 -17.48 11.74
CA TRP A 245 -22.32 -16.71 10.70
C TRP A 245 -21.47 -15.55 10.14
N SER A 246 -20.23 -15.39 10.60
CA SER A 246 -19.32 -14.35 10.11
C SER A 246 -19.01 -14.49 8.62
N PHE A 247 -18.70 -13.38 7.99
CA PHE A 247 -18.39 -13.36 6.57
C PHE A 247 -17.12 -14.17 6.27
N LEU A 248 -16.09 -14.03 7.10
CA LEU A 248 -14.81 -14.73 6.94
C LEU A 248 -14.91 -16.25 7.09
N ARG A 249 -16.01 -16.78 7.64
CA ARG A 249 -16.28 -18.22 7.69
C ARG A 249 -17.10 -18.73 6.52
N SER A 250 -17.56 -17.85 5.64
CA SER A 250 -18.25 -18.19 4.40
C SER A 250 -17.25 -18.28 3.23
N PRO A 251 -17.55 -19.01 2.15
CA PRO A 251 -16.71 -19.00 0.96
C PRO A 251 -16.79 -17.67 0.17
N CYS A 252 -17.66 -16.74 0.55
CA CYS A 252 -17.89 -15.49 -0.19
C CYS A 252 -16.67 -14.57 -0.26
N TRP A 253 -15.71 -14.69 0.67
CA TRP A 253 -14.46 -13.92 0.60
C TRP A 253 -13.63 -14.24 -0.64
N VAL A 254 -13.81 -15.41 -1.27
CA VAL A 254 -13.14 -15.77 -2.53
C VAL A 254 -13.59 -14.85 -3.66
N GLN A 255 -14.86 -14.43 -3.68
CA GLN A 255 -15.34 -13.47 -4.67
C GLN A 255 -14.73 -12.09 -4.45
N ILE A 256 -14.72 -11.61 -3.20
CA ILE A 256 -14.11 -10.33 -2.85
C ILE A 256 -12.61 -10.31 -3.20
N LYS A 257 -11.90 -11.43 -2.97
CA LYS A 257 -10.52 -11.60 -3.42
C LYS A 257 -10.38 -11.39 -4.93
N CYS A 258 -11.25 -12.03 -5.72
CA CYS A 258 -11.22 -11.88 -7.18
C CYS A 258 -11.51 -10.44 -7.62
N ASP A 259 -12.41 -9.74 -6.94
CA ASP A 259 -12.75 -8.34 -7.24
C ASP A 259 -11.59 -7.41 -6.88
N LEU A 260 -10.96 -7.60 -5.71
CA LEU A 260 -9.77 -6.85 -5.29
C LEU A 260 -8.56 -7.11 -6.20
N ARG A 261 -8.46 -8.30 -6.81
CA ARG A 261 -7.37 -8.62 -7.74
C ARG A 261 -7.29 -7.67 -8.91
N VAL A 262 -8.41 -7.10 -9.36
CA VAL A 262 -8.42 -6.10 -10.46
C VAL A 262 -7.56 -4.89 -10.09
N LEU A 263 -7.49 -4.52 -8.80
CA LEU A 263 -6.71 -3.37 -8.35
C LEU A 263 -5.19 -3.54 -8.57
N GLN A 264 -4.71 -4.78 -8.75
CA GLN A 264 -3.29 -5.04 -9.03
C GLN A 264 -2.81 -4.42 -10.36
N GLN A 265 -3.73 -4.08 -11.26
CA GLN A 265 -3.39 -3.47 -12.56
C GLN A 265 -3.10 -1.97 -12.46
N PHE A 266 -3.41 -1.35 -11.31
CA PHE A 266 -3.18 0.07 -11.07
C PHE A 266 -1.94 0.26 -10.19
N SER A 267 -1.21 1.35 -10.44
CA SER A 267 -0.14 1.79 -9.56
C SER A 267 -0.69 2.78 -8.54
N PHE A 268 -0.31 2.55 -7.28
CA PHE A 268 -0.69 3.37 -6.15
C PHE A 268 0.57 3.86 -5.45
N THR A 269 0.57 5.14 -5.09
CA THR A 269 1.60 5.79 -4.28
C THR A 269 0.90 6.45 -3.09
N LEU A 270 0.48 5.62 -2.13
CA LEU A 270 -0.31 6.06 -0.99
C LEU A 270 0.56 6.17 0.26
N GLN A 271 0.56 7.33 0.93
CA GLN A 271 1.38 7.56 2.12
C GLN A 271 0.93 6.68 3.30
N GLN A 272 1.74 5.71 3.74
CA GLN A 272 1.40 4.86 4.90
C GLN A 272 1.08 5.69 6.16
N ASN A 273 1.84 6.75 6.40
CA ASN A 273 1.76 7.55 7.62
C ASN A 273 0.86 8.79 7.47
N PHE A 274 0.05 8.86 6.40
CA PHE A 274 -0.77 10.04 6.04
C PHE A 274 -1.60 10.59 7.20
N GLU A 275 -2.11 9.71 8.06
CA GLU A 275 -3.02 10.07 9.14
C GLU A 275 -2.33 10.23 10.50
N LEU A 276 -1.01 10.04 10.55
CA LEU A 276 -0.24 10.27 11.76
C LEU A 276 0.02 11.78 11.94
N PRO A 277 0.31 12.25 13.17
CA PRO A 277 0.75 13.62 13.38
C PRO A 277 2.06 13.88 12.61
N ILE A 278 2.24 15.11 12.11
CA ILE A 278 3.36 15.49 11.22
C ILE A 278 4.74 15.06 11.78
N ALA A 279 4.95 15.20 13.10
CA ALA A 279 6.17 14.81 13.78
C ALA A 279 6.53 13.32 13.59
N TYR A 280 5.54 12.47 13.34
CA TYR A 280 5.72 11.03 13.15
C TYR A 280 5.71 10.60 11.67
N ARG A 281 5.35 11.50 10.74
CA ARG A 281 5.37 11.20 9.29
C ARG A 281 6.78 11.12 8.73
N GLN A 282 7.74 11.82 9.34
CA GLN A 282 9.14 11.89 8.90
C GLN A 282 10.04 10.80 9.53
N LEU A 283 9.49 9.94 10.39
CA LEU A 283 10.27 8.91 11.09
C LEU A 283 10.73 7.76 10.19
N ASP A 284 10.07 7.52 9.04
CA ASP A 284 10.56 6.53 8.06
C ASP A 284 11.99 6.88 7.60
N VAL A 285 12.23 8.16 7.29
CA VAL A 285 13.54 8.67 6.84
C VAL A 285 14.62 8.52 7.92
N LEU A 286 14.28 8.74 9.19
CA LEU A 286 15.24 8.62 10.30
C LEU A 286 15.55 7.17 10.67
N SER A 287 14.63 6.22 10.41
CA SER A 287 14.91 4.80 10.58
C SER A 287 15.90 4.31 9.52
N ASP A 288 15.76 4.79 8.28
CA ASP A 288 16.68 4.50 7.18
C ASP A 288 18.07 5.10 7.44
N VAL A 289 18.14 6.34 7.95
CA VAL A 289 19.40 6.99 8.34
C VAL A 289 20.04 6.31 9.54
N ARG A 290 19.27 5.92 10.58
CA ARG A 290 19.80 5.22 11.75
C ARG A 290 20.36 3.85 11.38
N ASP A 291 19.63 3.07 10.59
CA ASP A 291 20.07 1.75 10.13
C ASP A 291 21.29 1.89 9.18
N MET A 292 21.34 2.93 8.35
CA MET A 292 22.50 3.25 7.51
C MET A 292 23.73 3.67 8.32
N LEU A 293 23.57 4.50 9.36
CA LEU A 293 24.68 4.95 10.23
C LEU A 293 25.26 3.81 11.07
N ILE A 294 24.43 2.86 11.52
CA ILE A 294 24.87 1.64 12.19
C ILE A 294 25.62 0.72 11.21
N LYS A 295 25.12 0.57 9.98
CA LYS A 295 25.71 -0.26 8.91
C LYS A 295 27.11 0.20 8.47
N HIS A 296 27.41 1.49 8.53
CA HIS A 296 28.71 2.05 8.15
C HIS A 296 29.66 2.30 9.34
N HIS A 297 29.34 1.85 10.54
CA HIS A 297 30.13 2.08 11.76
C HIS A 297 30.49 3.56 12.00
N LEU A 298 29.66 4.50 11.53
CA LEU A 298 29.98 5.93 11.61
C LEU A 298 29.75 6.50 13.02
N PHE A 299 28.93 5.85 13.86
CA PHE A 299 28.77 6.18 15.28
C PHE A 299 28.36 4.94 16.10
N SER A 300 29.06 4.66 17.21
CA SER A 300 28.60 3.79 18.29
C SER A 300 28.06 4.66 19.43
N TRP A 301 26.78 4.53 19.77
CA TRP A 301 26.25 5.10 21.00
C TRP A 301 26.04 3.98 22.01
N ASP A 302 26.97 3.86 22.95
CA ASP A 302 26.67 3.30 24.27
C ASP A 302 25.95 4.39 25.05
N LEU A 303 24.64 4.21 25.27
CA LEU A 303 23.83 4.90 26.29
C LEU A 303 22.70 3.98 26.73
#